data_AF-A0A536AID3-F1
#
_entry.id   AF-A0A536AID3-F1
#
_cell.length_a   1.000
_cell.length_b   1.000
_cell.length_c   1.000
_cell.angle_alpha   90.00
_cell.angle_beta   90.00
_cell.angle_gamma   90.00
#
_symmetry.space_group_name_H-M   'P 1'
#
loop_
_entity.id
_entity.type
_entity.pdbx_description
1 polymer ?
#
loop_
_entity_poly.entity_id
_entity_poly.type
_entity_poly.pdbx_seq_one_letter_code
_entity_poly.pdbx_strand_id
1 'polypeptide(L)'
;MSKKAQSAASPQTLSEQIHTDHLIIVTNRGPVEYYMGQDKTLRYRRGEGGVVTALIEALPSMDTTWVALAMTEGDRMAVQQAHDGLLRSPLPGQWTHLRYVTVPKGVYHNHYDIVSNQVLW
;
A
#
# COMPACT_ATOMS: atom_id res chain seq x y z
N MET A 1 -18.17 -39.91 -34.99
CA MET A 1 -17.59 -40.31 -33.69
C MET A 1 -16.35 -39.46 -33.44
N SER A 2 -16.46 -38.54 -32.49
CA SER A 2 -15.58 -37.36 -32.34
C SER A 2 -14.23 -37.71 -31.72
N LYS A 3 -13.16 -37.13 -32.27
CA LYS A 3 -11.80 -37.09 -31.71
C LYS A 3 -11.84 -36.32 -30.38
N LYS A 4 -11.37 -36.94 -29.28
CA LYS A 4 -11.13 -36.23 -28.02
C LYS A 4 -9.88 -35.37 -28.16
N ALA A 5 -10.06 -34.04 -28.09
CA ALA A 5 -8.98 -33.09 -27.92
C ALA A 5 -8.44 -33.18 -26.49
N GLN A 6 -7.11 -33.27 -26.37
CA GLN A 6 -6.39 -33.08 -25.11
C GLN A 6 -6.62 -31.65 -24.62
N SER A 7 -7.22 -31.53 -23.42
CA SER A 7 -7.42 -30.25 -22.74
C SER A 7 -6.06 -29.70 -22.31
N ALA A 8 -5.76 -28.48 -22.74
CA ALA A 8 -4.64 -27.69 -22.26
C ALA A 8 -4.69 -27.53 -20.73
N ALA A 9 -3.51 -27.48 -20.11
CA ALA A 9 -3.33 -27.35 -18.67
C ALA A 9 -4.10 -26.14 -18.09
N SER A 10 -4.87 -26.38 -17.03
CA SER A 10 -5.55 -25.34 -16.27
C SER A 10 -4.53 -24.40 -15.60
N PRO A 11 -4.86 -23.10 -15.43
CA PRO A 11 -3.97 -22.13 -14.78
C PRO A 11 -3.91 -22.41 -13.27
N GLN A 12 -3.12 -23.39 -12.87
CA GLN A 12 -2.92 -23.81 -11.47
C GLN A 12 -1.58 -23.33 -10.87
N THR A 13 -0.93 -22.32 -11.44
CA THR A 13 0.46 -21.97 -11.05
C THR A 13 0.64 -20.49 -10.69
N LEU A 14 -0.17 -19.98 -9.76
CA LEU A 14 0.21 -18.79 -8.99
C LEU A 14 -0.23 -18.87 -7.51
N SER A 15 -0.72 -20.03 -7.09
CA SER A 15 -1.10 -20.31 -5.70
C SER A 15 -0.06 -21.19 -5.02
N GLU A 16 1.24 -20.97 -5.30
CA GLU A 16 2.24 -21.30 -4.28
C GLU A 16 1.90 -20.41 -3.09
N GLN A 17 1.05 -20.96 -2.23
CA GLN A 17 0.43 -20.30 -1.10
C GLN A 17 1.54 -19.70 -0.26
N ILE A 18 1.61 -18.37 -0.24
CA ILE A 18 2.32 -17.67 0.82
C ILE A 18 1.59 -18.06 2.11
N HIS A 19 2.06 -19.12 2.78
CA HIS A 19 1.62 -19.53 4.10
C HIS A 19 2.22 -18.57 5.12
N THR A 20 1.79 -17.31 5.06
CA THR A 20 2.08 -16.33 6.09
C THR A 20 0.75 -15.87 6.66
N ASP A 21 0.62 -16.01 7.98
CA ASP A 21 -0.55 -15.50 8.70
C ASP A 21 -0.56 -13.96 8.70
N HIS A 22 0.56 -13.33 8.35
CA HIS A 22 0.72 -11.88 8.30
C HIS A 22 1.73 -11.45 7.21
N LEU A 23 1.35 -10.51 6.35
CA LEU A 23 2.21 -9.96 5.31
C LEU A 23 2.69 -8.54 5.69
N ILE A 24 3.98 -8.27 5.53
CA ILE A 24 4.53 -6.90 5.67
C ILE A 24 4.94 -6.39 4.30
N ILE A 25 4.38 -5.25 3.90
CA ILE A 25 4.69 -4.57 2.65
C ILE A 25 5.40 -3.28 2.98
N VAL A 26 6.53 -3.02 2.31
CA VAL A 26 7.28 -1.77 2.45
C VAL A 26 7.42 -1.13 1.09
N THR A 27 6.80 0.02 0.91
CA THR A 27 6.86 0.80 -0.34
C THR A 27 7.01 2.28 0.01
N ASN A 28 7.48 3.09 -0.94
CA ASN A 28 7.56 4.54 -0.69
C ASN A 28 6.17 5.15 -0.45
N ARG A 29 5.18 4.77 -1.27
CA ARG A 29 3.79 5.24 -1.19
C ARG A 29 2.89 4.20 -0.55
N GLY A 30 2.01 4.64 0.35
CA GLY A 30 1.02 3.77 0.98
C GLY A 30 -0.22 3.55 0.11
N PRO A 31 -1.12 2.63 0.52
CA PRO A 31 -2.39 2.39 -0.15
C PRO A 31 -3.42 3.48 0.13
N VAL A 32 -3.10 4.38 1.07
CA VAL A 32 -3.91 5.51 1.49
C VAL A 32 -3.03 6.75 1.47
N GLU A 33 -3.61 7.88 1.13
CA GLU A 33 -3.02 9.20 1.34
C GLU A 33 -3.99 10.02 2.17
N TYR A 34 -3.52 10.54 3.30
CA TYR A 34 -4.30 11.43 4.15
C TYR A 34 -4.10 12.88 3.74
N TYR A 35 -5.12 13.69 3.92
CA TYR A 35 -5.08 15.12 3.65
C TYR A 35 -6.04 15.89 4.55
N MET A 36 -5.79 17.18 4.72
CA MET A 36 -6.66 18.05 5.51
C MET A 36 -7.80 18.58 4.64
N GLY A 37 -9.05 18.37 5.05
CA GLY A 37 -10.22 18.96 4.42
C GLY A 37 -10.35 20.45 4.70
N GLN A 38 -11.19 21.15 3.93
CA GLN A 38 -11.50 22.58 4.15
C GLN A 38 -12.13 22.84 5.54
N ASP A 39 -12.81 21.85 6.08
CA ASP A 39 -13.42 21.85 7.42
C ASP A 39 -12.42 21.51 8.54
N LYS A 40 -11.12 21.43 8.23
CA LYS A 40 -10.04 21.00 9.14
C LYS A 40 -10.24 19.59 9.70
N THR A 41 -10.98 18.74 8.98
CA THR A 41 -11.08 17.31 9.29
C THR A 41 -10.06 16.52 8.48
N LEU A 42 -9.49 15.49 9.10
CA LEU A 42 -8.58 14.58 8.42
C LEU A 42 -9.39 13.68 7.48
N ARG A 43 -9.08 13.74 6.19
CA ARG A 43 -9.70 12.93 5.14
C ARG A 43 -8.66 12.03 4.50
N TYR A 44 -9.12 11.07 3.73
CA TYR A 44 -8.26 10.11 3.05
C TYR A 44 -8.72 9.87 1.62
N ARG A 45 -7.78 9.46 0.78
CA ARG A 45 -8.05 8.94 -0.57
C ARG A 45 -7.21 7.68 -0.79
N ARG A 46 -7.60 6.87 -1.80
CA ARG A 46 -6.79 5.74 -2.24
C ARG A 46 -5.45 6.26 -2.76
N GLY A 47 -4.37 5.60 -2.36
CA GLY A 47 -3.02 5.87 -2.85
C GLY A 47 -2.91 5.59 -4.34
N GLU A 48 -2.09 6.38 -5.02
CA GLU A 48 -1.94 6.35 -6.47
C GLU A 48 -0.70 5.55 -6.90
N GLY A 49 -0.71 5.09 -8.16
CA GLY A 49 0.41 4.40 -8.81
C GLY A 49 0.16 2.91 -9.04
N GLY A 50 0.72 2.36 -10.13
CA GLY A 50 0.45 0.99 -10.57
C GLY A 50 0.79 -0.09 -9.53
N VAL A 51 1.89 0.08 -8.79
CA VAL A 51 2.29 -0.84 -7.71
C VAL A 51 1.27 -0.84 -6.58
N VAL A 52 0.81 0.33 -6.15
CA VAL A 52 -0.20 0.45 -5.08
C VAL A 52 -1.51 -0.18 -5.53
N THR A 53 -1.96 0.11 -6.74
CA THR A 53 -3.18 -0.47 -7.31
C THR A 53 -3.12 -1.98 -7.36
N ALA A 54 -2.06 -2.55 -7.95
CA ALA A 54 -1.91 -3.99 -8.10
C ALA A 54 -1.84 -4.71 -6.75
N LEU A 55 -1.11 -4.17 -5.78
CA LEU A 55 -0.99 -4.80 -4.46
C LEU A 55 -2.29 -4.74 -3.65
N ILE A 56 -3.04 -3.62 -3.69
CA ILE A 56 -4.37 -3.55 -3.05
C ILE A 56 -5.30 -4.64 -3.62
N GLU A 57 -5.23 -4.90 -4.91
CA GLU A 57 -6.09 -5.88 -5.60
C GLU A 57 -5.64 -7.33 -5.42
N ALA A 58 -4.35 -7.57 -5.19
CA ALA A 58 -3.78 -8.91 -5.02
C ALA A 58 -3.93 -9.45 -3.58
N LEU A 59 -4.23 -8.60 -2.60
CA LEU A 59 -4.23 -8.96 -1.17
C LEU A 59 -5.60 -8.98 -0.46
N PRO A 60 -6.76 -9.10 -1.13
CA PRO A 60 -8.00 -9.25 -0.39
C PRO A 60 -7.89 -10.51 0.47
N SER A 61 -8.27 -10.39 1.75
CA SER A 61 -8.25 -11.45 2.79
C SER A 61 -6.92 -11.81 3.48
N MET A 62 -5.80 -11.14 3.18
CA MET A 62 -4.55 -11.31 3.99
C MET A 62 -4.47 -10.27 5.11
N ASP A 63 -4.12 -10.69 6.33
CA ASP A 63 -3.70 -9.71 7.36
C ASP A 63 -2.40 -9.08 6.90
N THR A 64 -2.42 -7.77 6.68
CA THR A 64 -1.31 -7.04 6.09
C THR A 64 -0.93 -5.83 6.94
N THR A 65 0.37 -5.62 7.17
CA THR A 65 0.90 -4.33 7.59
C THR A 65 1.62 -3.66 6.43
N TRP A 66 1.14 -2.48 6.07
CA TRP A 66 1.72 -1.66 5.03
C TRP A 66 2.54 -0.52 5.64
N VAL A 67 3.84 -0.56 5.42
CA VAL A 67 4.78 0.47 5.83
C VAL A 67 5.05 1.41 4.65
N ALA A 68 4.87 2.71 4.85
CA ALA A 68 5.11 3.72 3.81
C ALA A 68 5.62 5.04 4.40
N LEU A 69 6.12 5.97 3.57
CA LEU A 69 6.51 7.29 4.05
C LEU A 69 5.27 8.17 4.30
N ALA A 70 5.30 8.98 5.36
CA ALA A 70 4.35 10.08 5.56
C ALA A 70 4.69 11.23 4.59
N MET A 71 4.07 11.22 3.42
CA MET A 71 4.41 12.12 2.30
C MET A 71 3.75 13.48 2.45
N THR A 72 2.50 13.51 2.90
CA THR A 72 1.74 14.75 3.06
C THR A 72 1.75 15.21 4.52
N GLU A 73 1.34 16.46 4.75
CA GLU A 73 1.03 16.92 6.12
C GLU A 73 -0.13 16.13 6.73
N GLY A 74 -1.10 15.70 5.90
CA GLY A 74 -2.19 14.84 6.34
C GLY A 74 -1.69 13.49 6.87
N ASP A 75 -0.74 12.85 6.18
CA ASP A 75 -0.14 11.59 6.64
C ASP A 75 0.60 11.79 7.97
N ARG A 76 1.34 12.89 8.11
CA ARG A 76 2.05 13.24 9.35
C ARG A 76 1.08 13.45 10.51
N MET A 77 -0.05 14.10 10.26
CA MET A 77 -1.11 14.25 11.26
C MET A 77 -1.80 12.92 11.59
N ALA A 78 -2.02 12.06 10.59
CA ALA A 78 -2.57 10.72 10.80
C ALA A 78 -1.66 9.89 11.72
N VAL A 79 -0.34 9.95 11.50
CA VAL A 79 0.67 9.31 12.38
C VAL A 79 0.57 9.80 13.82
N GLN A 80 0.41 11.11 14.02
CA GLN A 80 0.27 11.69 15.36
C GLN A 80 -0.99 11.22 16.09
N GLN A 81 -2.03 10.83 15.35
CA GLN A 81 -3.28 10.30 15.90
C GLN A 81 -3.26 8.77 16.08
N ALA A 82 -2.22 8.08 15.62
CA ALA A 82 -2.12 6.63 15.66
C ALA A 82 -1.69 6.13 17.05
N HIS A 83 -2.35 5.08 17.54
CA HIS A 83 -1.88 4.33 18.71
C HIS A 83 -0.71 3.42 18.29
N ASP A 84 0.43 3.49 18.98
CA ASP A 84 1.67 2.74 18.68
C ASP A 84 2.21 2.86 17.24
N GLY A 85 1.80 3.93 16.53
CA GLY A 85 2.18 4.16 15.14
C GLY A 85 1.50 3.23 14.13
N LEU A 86 0.40 2.56 14.50
CA LEU A 86 -0.43 1.75 13.61
C LEU A 86 -1.81 2.38 13.43
N LEU A 87 -2.25 2.46 12.18
CA LEU A 87 -3.59 2.92 11.79
C LEU A 87 -4.32 1.77 11.10
N ARG A 88 -5.61 1.61 11.34
CA ARG A 88 -6.40 0.72 10.49
C ARG A 88 -6.71 1.42 9.17
N SER A 89 -6.49 0.74 8.05
CA SER A 89 -6.77 1.30 6.74
C SER A 89 -8.27 1.57 6.57
N PRO A 90 -8.66 2.78 6.14
CA PRO A 90 -10.06 3.13 5.93
C PRO A 90 -10.61 2.69 4.56
N LEU A 91 -9.81 2.07 3.68
CA LEU A 91 -10.38 1.52 2.43
C LEU A 91 -11.21 0.26 2.73
N PRO A 92 -12.36 0.09 2.07
CA PRO A 92 -13.23 -1.06 2.29
C PRO A 92 -12.60 -2.36 1.79
N GLY A 93 -13.00 -3.49 2.38
CA GLY A 93 -12.72 -4.83 1.85
C GLY A 93 -11.30 -5.35 2.08
N GLN A 94 -10.48 -4.68 2.89
CA GLN A 94 -9.12 -5.11 3.21
C GLN A 94 -8.86 -5.15 4.72
N TRP A 95 -8.05 -6.12 5.15
CA TRP A 95 -7.54 -6.21 6.53
C TRP A 95 -6.10 -5.70 6.56
N THR A 96 -5.97 -4.37 6.45
CA THR A 96 -4.65 -3.73 6.33
C THR A 96 -4.45 -2.74 7.46
N HIS A 97 -3.35 -2.92 8.20
CA HIS A 97 -2.78 -1.95 9.11
C HIS A 97 -1.78 -1.07 8.35
N LEU A 98 -1.75 0.22 8.64
CA LEU A 98 -0.84 1.20 8.04
C LEU A 98 0.16 1.66 9.10
N ARG A 99 1.44 1.67 8.72
CA ARG A 99 2.53 2.24 9.53
C ARG A 99 3.26 3.27 8.69
N TYR A 100 2.94 4.55 8.88
CA TYR A 100 3.66 5.60 8.17
C TYR A 100 4.94 6.00 8.93
N VAL A 101 6.03 6.11 8.17
CA VAL A 101 7.33 6.55 8.65
C VAL A 101 7.49 8.03 8.36
N THR A 102 7.63 8.82 9.41
CA THR A 102 7.90 10.27 9.28
C THR A 102 9.40 10.49 9.11
N VAL A 103 9.79 11.05 7.96
CA VAL A 103 11.17 11.51 7.72
C VAL A 103 11.22 13.04 7.62
N PRO A 104 12.34 13.68 7.99
CA PRO A 104 12.52 15.12 7.77
C PRO A 104 12.32 15.50 6.30
N LYS A 105 11.74 16.69 6.03
CA LYS A 105 11.43 17.14 4.66
C LYS A 105 12.66 17.15 3.75
N GLY A 106 13.82 17.58 4.25
CA GLY A 106 15.08 17.57 3.49
C GLY A 106 15.55 16.16 3.13
N VAL A 107 15.33 15.17 4.02
CA VAL A 107 15.65 13.76 3.74
C VAL A 107 14.71 13.22 2.67
N TYR A 108 13.41 13.50 2.77
CA TYR A 108 12.43 13.11 1.76
C TYR A 108 12.78 13.70 0.39
N HIS A 109 13.11 14.99 0.34
CA HIS A 109 13.47 15.67 -0.90
C HIS A 109 14.67 15.01 -1.58
N ASN A 110 15.76 14.80 -0.83
CA ASN A 110 16.97 14.18 -1.37
C ASN A 110 16.72 12.74 -1.83
N HIS A 111 15.94 11.96 -1.07
CA HIS A 111 15.66 10.56 -1.38
C HIS A 111 14.65 10.38 -2.52
N TYR A 112 13.46 10.96 -2.38
CA TYR A 112 12.34 10.66 -3.27
C TYR A 112 12.30 11.59 -4.47
N ASP A 113 12.40 12.91 -4.24
CA ASP A 113 12.28 13.88 -5.33
C ASP A 113 13.52 13.87 -6.23
N ILE A 114 14.71 13.77 -5.65
CA ILE A 114 15.98 13.77 -6.40
C ILE A 114 16.38 12.35 -6.81
N VAL A 115 16.80 11.50 -5.85
CA VAL A 115 17.38 10.19 -6.21
C VAL A 115 16.33 9.29 -6.89
N SER A 116 15.15 9.13 -6.31
CA SER A 116 14.15 8.19 -6.85
C SER A 116 13.53 8.68 -8.16
N ASN A 117 13.04 9.93 -8.21
CA ASN A 117 12.26 10.43 -9.34
C ASN A 117 13.06 11.13 -10.44
N GLN A 118 14.27 11.67 -10.16
CA GLN A 118 15.07 12.37 -11.18
C GLN A 118 16.30 11.58 -11.63
N VAL A 119 16.79 10.63 -10.83
CA VAL A 119 17.98 9.82 -11.16
C VAL A 119 17.62 8.40 -11.57
N LEU A 120 16.73 7.73 -10.83
CA LEU A 120 16.42 6.31 -11.04
C LEU A 120 15.21 6.02 -11.92
N TRP A 121 14.28 6.97 -12.04
CA TRP A 121 13.08 6.86 -12.89
C TRP A 121 13.35 7.32 -14.32
#